data_AF-A0A1F2Y330-F1
#
_entry.id   AF-A0A1F2Y330-F1
#
_cell.length_a   1.000
_cell.length_b   1.000
_cell.length_c   1.000
_cell.angle_alpha   90.00
_cell.angle_beta   90.00
_cell.angle_gamma   90.00
#
_symmetry.space_group_name_H-M   'P 1'
#
loop_
_entity.id
_entity.type
_entity.pdbx_description
1 polymer ?
#
loop_
_entity_poly.entity_id
_entity_poly.type
_entity_poly.pdbx_seq_one_letter_code
_entity_poly.pdbx_strand_id
1 'polypeptide(L)'
;HLRYIDDILEHQERILSDVNVNYRTKLFQTVNRLLQSIEQQGASARVFFREMRHLSEERLPLIIAKRNQFRVNIETMLRQGVDDGEFRGDLNVRIAAFGLLGMTNWSYQWFHPHGELSDREVAQIFVEMLLRGIEHVGADQTLGGDFR
;
A
#
# COMPACT_ATOMS: atom_id res chain seq x y z
N HIS A 1 -6.57 -0.90 -18.03
CA HIS A 1 -7.24 -1.42 -16.82
C HIS A 1 -6.66 -2.73 -16.33
N LEU A 2 -6.92 -3.87 -16.99
CA LEU A 2 -6.44 -5.18 -16.51
C LEU A 2 -4.91 -5.28 -16.49
N ARG A 3 -4.24 -4.93 -17.60
CA ARG A 3 -2.76 -4.92 -17.68
C ARG A 3 -2.10 -4.10 -16.56
N TYR A 4 -2.65 -2.94 -16.23
CA TYR A 4 -2.11 -2.09 -15.14
C TYR A 4 -2.15 -2.79 -13.78
N ILE A 5 -3.29 -3.36 -13.41
CA ILE A 5 -3.42 -4.05 -12.12
C ILE A 5 -2.67 -5.39 -12.11
N ASP A 6 -2.54 -6.05 -13.27
CA ASP A 6 -1.70 -7.23 -13.44
C ASP A 6 -0.22 -6.91 -13.19
N ASP A 7 0.29 -5.85 -13.82
CA ASP A 7 1.67 -5.39 -13.63
C ASP A 7 1.93 -5.05 -12.14
N ILE A 8 0.99 -4.35 -11.49
CA ILE A 8 1.09 -4.02 -10.06
C ILE A 8 1.14 -5.28 -9.18
N LEU A 9 0.24 -6.25 -9.43
CA LEU A 9 0.20 -7.50 -8.68
C LEU A 9 1.47 -8.32 -8.86
N GLU A 10 1.99 -8.40 -10.09
CA GLU A 10 3.22 -9.13 -10.39
C GLU A 10 4.42 -8.52 -9.65
N HIS A 11 4.52 -7.19 -9.59
CA HIS A 11 5.55 -6.52 -8.80
C HIS A 11 5.39 -6.75 -7.30
N GLN A 12 4.16 -6.68 -6.79
CA GLN A 12 3.89 -6.93 -5.38
C GLN A 12 4.28 -8.36 -4.98
N GLU A 13 4.01 -9.35 -5.83
CA GLU A 13 4.38 -10.74 -5.58
C GLU A 13 5.91 -10.93 -5.50
N ARG A 14 6.66 -10.25 -6.39
CA ARG A 14 8.13 -10.25 -6.35
C ARG A 14 8.66 -9.67 -5.03
N ILE A 15 8.06 -8.56 -4.57
CA ILE A 15 8.42 -7.94 -3.28
C ILE A 15 8.10 -8.87 -2.12
N LEU A 16 6.91 -9.47 -2.12
CA LEU A 16 6.47 -10.39 -1.06
C LEU A 16 7.39 -11.61 -0.95
N SER A 17 7.80 -12.15 -2.09
CA SER A 17 8.65 -13.35 -2.21
C SER A 17 10.12 -13.12 -1.87
N ASP A 18 10.58 -11.86 -1.75
CA ASP A 18 11.98 -11.58 -1.42
C ASP A 18 12.23 -11.85 0.07
N VAL A 19 12.95 -12.94 0.36
CA VAL A 19 13.27 -13.37 1.73
C VAL A 19 14.38 -12.53 2.38
N ASN A 20 15.09 -11.69 1.62
CA ASN A 20 16.21 -10.89 2.13
C ASN A 20 15.80 -9.49 2.58
N VAL A 21 14.50 -9.19 2.49
CA VAL A 21 13.95 -7.86 2.73
C VAL A 21 12.92 -7.94 3.87
N ASN A 22 13.04 -7.06 4.86
CA ASN A 22 12.08 -6.97 5.97
C ASN A 22 10.74 -6.35 5.54
N TYR A 23 9.69 -6.51 6.33
CA TYR A 23 8.33 -6.10 5.94
C TYR A 23 8.15 -4.59 5.91
N ARG A 24 8.88 -3.82 6.72
CA ARG A 24 9.01 -2.36 6.57
C ARG A 24 9.41 -1.99 5.15
N THR A 25 10.47 -2.62 4.65
CA THR A 25 11.01 -2.31 3.33
C THR A 25 10.08 -2.82 2.24
N LYS A 26 9.44 -3.99 2.41
CA LYS A 26 8.42 -4.49 1.49
C LYS A 26 7.22 -3.54 1.37
N LEU A 27 6.72 -3.00 2.49
CA LEU A 27 5.66 -1.99 2.49
C LEU A 27 6.10 -0.72 1.76
N PHE A 28 7.31 -0.22 2.05
CA PHE A 28 7.87 0.93 1.35
C PHE A 28 7.96 0.71 -0.17
N GLN A 29 8.54 -0.42 -0.60
CA GLN A 29 8.67 -0.75 -2.02
C GLN A 29 7.31 -0.85 -2.71
N THR A 30 6.30 -1.42 -2.03
CA THR A 30 4.93 -1.53 -2.54
C THR A 30 4.30 -0.15 -2.75
N VAL A 31 4.37 0.74 -1.75
CA VAL A 31 3.82 2.10 -1.84
C VAL A 31 4.56 2.95 -2.86
N ASN A 32 5.90 2.90 -2.85
CA ASN A 32 6.73 3.60 -3.82
C ASN A 32 6.38 3.19 -5.24
N ARG A 33 6.18 1.89 -5.49
CA ARG A 33 5.80 1.40 -6.82
C ARG A 33 4.43 1.93 -7.26
N LEU A 34 3.46 2.04 -6.35
CA LEU A 34 2.16 2.64 -6.65
C LEU A 34 2.30 4.11 -7.05
N LEU A 35 3.09 4.89 -6.31
CA LEU A 35 3.32 6.31 -6.61
C LEU A 35 4.10 6.51 -7.91
N GLN A 36 5.14 5.70 -8.14
CA GLN A 36 5.90 5.70 -9.39
C GLN A 36 5.00 5.40 -10.61
N SER A 37 3.99 4.56 -10.42
CA SER A 37 3.05 4.24 -11.50
C SER A 37 2.22 5.45 -11.94
N ILE A 38 2.04 6.46 -11.08
CA ILE A 38 1.37 7.73 -11.40
C ILE A 38 2.23 8.55 -12.36
N GLU A 39 3.56 8.50 -12.23
CA GLU A 39 4.49 9.15 -13.17
C GLU A 39 4.50 8.44 -14.52
N GLN A 40 4.82 7.14 -14.50
CA GLN A 40 5.07 6.35 -15.70
C GLN A 40 3.82 6.20 -16.57
N GLN A 41 2.65 6.26 -15.94
CA GLN A 41 1.38 5.94 -16.60
C GLN A 41 0.34 7.04 -16.39
N GLY A 42 0.73 8.28 -16.10
CA GLY A 42 -0.15 9.35 -15.59
C GLY A 42 -1.53 9.47 -16.24
N ALA A 43 -1.64 9.34 -17.57
CA ALA A 43 -2.94 9.26 -18.23
C ALA A 43 -3.69 7.97 -17.87
N SER A 44 -3.09 6.79 -18.03
CA SER A 44 -3.66 5.47 -17.71
C SER A 44 -3.99 5.27 -16.23
N ALA A 45 -3.20 5.78 -15.29
CA ALA A 45 -3.47 5.67 -13.85
C ALA A 45 -4.68 6.54 -13.46
N ARG A 46 -4.69 7.82 -13.88
CA ARG A 46 -5.86 8.70 -13.69
C ARG A 46 -7.10 8.17 -14.41
N VAL A 47 -6.94 7.62 -15.61
CA VAL A 47 -8.01 6.98 -16.39
C VAL A 47 -8.48 5.70 -15.71
N PHE A 48 -7.62 4.88 -15.11
CA PHE A 48 -8.03 3.70 -14.33
C PHE A 48 -8.92 4.12 -13.15
N PHE A 49 -8.48 5.07 -12.33
CA PHE A 49 -9.28 5.53 -11.19
C PHE A 49 -10.56 6.29 -11.59
N ARG A 50 -10.55 7.03 -12.70
CA ARG A 50 -11.72 7.76 -13.24
C ARG A 50 -12.72 6.84 -13.95
N GLU A 51 -12.24 5.92 -14.77
CA GLU A 51 -13.07 4.99 -15.56
C GLU A 51 -13.52 3.78 -14.78
N MET A 52 -12.97 3.51 -13.60
CA MET A 52 -13.56 2.57 -12.65
C MET A 52 -15.04 2.82 -12.36
N ARG A 53 -15.46 4.08 -12.38
CA ARG A 53 -16.87 4.47 -12.22
C ARG A 53 -17.73 4.14 -13.46
N HIS A 54 -17.09 3.77 -14.57
CA HIS A 54 -17.68 3.57 -15.90
C HIS A 54 -17.21 2.26 -16.56
N LEU A 55 -16.67 1.30 -15.79
CA LEU A 55 -16.24 0.00 -16.31
C LEU A 55 -17.44 -0.78 -16.85
N SER A 56 -17.27 -1.45 -18.00
CA SER A 56 -18.28 -2.38 -18.49
C SER A 56 -18.53 -3.49 -17.48
N GLU A 57 -19.79 -3.89 -17.31
CA GLU A 57 -20.24 -4.89 -16.32
C GLU A 57 -19.46 -6.20 -16.41
N GLU A 58 -18.99 -6.58 -17.60
CA GLU A 58 -18.24 -7.82 -17.85
C GLU A 58 -16.83 -7.84 -17.23
N ARG A 59 -16.14 -6.70 -17.14
CA ARG A 59 -14.74 -6.63 -16.64
C ARG A 59 -14.65 -6.28 -15.16
N LEU A 60 -15.75 -5.77 -14.60
CA LEU A 60 -15.81 -5.30 -13.22
C LEU A 60 -15.47 -6.41 -12.19
N PRO A 61 -16.00 -7.66 -12.30
CA PRO A 61 -15.67 -8.72 -11.34
C PRO A 61 -14.18 -9.06 -11.31
N LEU A 62 -13.53 -9.10 -12.48
CA LEU A 62 -12.09 -9.40 -12.60
C LEU A 62 -11.23 -8.32 -11.93
N ILE A 63 -11.60 -7.05 -12.10
CA ILE A 63 -10.88 -5.93 -11.48
C ILE A 63 -11.09 -5.91 -9.97
N ILE A 64 -12.30 -6.20 -9.49
CA ILE A 64 -12.59 -6.33 -8.05
C ILE A 64 -11.76 -7.47 -7.43
N ALA A 65 -11.70 -8.63 -8.09
CA ALA A 65 -10.91 -9.76 -7.62
C ALA A 65 -9.42 -9.41 -7.49
N LYS A 66 -8.85 -8.73 -8.49
CA LYS A 66 -7.44 -8.30 -8.47
C LYS A 66 -7.16 -7.23 -7.41
N ARG A 67 -8.10 -6.32 -7.17
CA ARG A 67 -8.00 -5.34 -6.06
C ARG A 67 -8.04 -6.00 -4.70
N ASN A 68 -8.91 -6.99 -4.54
CA ASN A 68 -8.98 -7.79 -3.33
C ASN A 68 -7.65 -8.54 -3.12
N GLN A 69 -7.07 -9.12 -4.18
CA GLN A 69 -5.76 -9.76 -4.10
C GLN A 69 -4.68 -8.78 -3.64
N PHE A 70 -4.62 -7.58 -4.22
CA PHE A 70 -3.63 -6.57 -3.85
C PHE A 70 -3.73 -6.19 -2.37
N ARG A 71 -4.97 -6.03 -1.85
CA ARG A 71 -5.21 -5.78 -0.42
C ARG A 71 -4.77 -6.96 0.43
N VAL A 72 -5.15 -8.19 0.07
CA VAL A 72 -4.80 -9.41 0.81
C VAL A 72 -3.28 -9.58 0.90
N ASN A 73 -2.54 -9.24 -0.15
CA ASN A 73 -1.08 -9.26 -0.13
C ASN A 73 -0.49 -8.24 0.86
N ILE A 74 -1.08 -7.04 1.00
CA ILE A 74 -0.70 -6.08 2.05
C ILE A 74 -1.03 -6.63 3.44
N GLU A 75 -2.22 -7.19 3.63
CA GLU A 75 -2.62 -7.83 4.89
C GLU A 75 -1.65 -8.97 5.26
N THR A 76 -1.16 -9.71 4.27
CA THR A 76 -0.17 -10.78 4.43
C THR A 76 1.18 -10.23 4.88
N MET A 77 1.71 -9.18 4.24
CA MET A 77 2.96 -8.53 4.66
C MET A 77 2.87 -8.03 6.11
N LEU A 78 1.74 -7.41 6.48
CA LEU A 78 1.53 -6.92 7.84
C LEU A 78 1.46 -8.07 8.84
N ARG A 79 0.76 -9.17 8.50
CA ARG A 79 0.67 -10.34 9.38
C ARG A 79 2.02 -11.00 9.59
N GLN A 80 2.77 -11.23 8.51
CA GLN A 80 4.09 -11.82 8.60
C GLN A 80 5.07 -10.93 9.38
N GLY A 81 4.98 -9.60 9.25
CA GLY A 81 5.77 -8.69 10.09
C GLY A 81 5.36 -8.69 11.56
N VAL A 82 4.11 -9.01 11.89
CA VAL A 82 3.70 -9.28 13.28
C VAL A 82 4.31 -10.60 13.76
N ASP A 83 4.20 -11.66 12.96
CA ASP A 83 4.70 -12.99 13.30
C ASP A 83 6.24 -12.99 13.50
N ASP A 84 6.96 -12.20 12.70
CA ASP A 84 8.42 -12.03 12.76
C ASP A 84 8.86 -10.97 13.81
N GLY A 85 7.92 -10.37 14.55
CA GLY A 85 8.18 -9.42 15.64
C GLY A 85 8.62 -8.02 15.18
N GLU A 86 8.52 -7.71 13.89
CA GLU A 86 8.81 -6.38 13.34
C GLU A 86 7.71 -5.36 13.68
N PHE A 87 6.45 -5.82 13.75
CA PHE A 87 5.28 -5.03 14.10
C PHE A 87 4.65 -5.50 15.41
N ARG A 88 3.88 -4.63 16.06
CA ARG A 88 3.22 -4.92 17.35
C ARG A 88 2.21 -6.09 17.25
N GLY A 89 2.22 -6.96 18.26
CA GLY A 89 1.43 -8.20 18.28
C GLY A 89 -0.09 -8.04 18.31
N ASP A 90 -0.59 -6.89 18.76
CA ASP A 90 -2.02 -6.56 18.86
C ASP A 90 -2.56 -5.79 17.64
N LEU A 91 -1.77 -5.70 16.56
CA LEU A 91 -2.15 -4.99 15.35
C LEU A 91 -3.36 -5.63 14.67
N ASN A 92 -4.42 -4.86 14.45
CA ASN A 92 -5.46 -5.25 13.51
C ASN A 92 -4.97 -5.03 12.06
N VAL A 93 -4.37 -6.07 11.48
CA VAL A 93 -3.73 -6.02 10.15
C VAL A 93 -4.68 -5.54 9.04
N ARG A 94 -5.97 -5.85 9.15
CA ARG A 94 -6.97 -5.44 8.16
C ARG A 94 -7.24 -3.94 8.20
N ILE A 95 -7.35 -3.37 9.39
CA ILE A 95 -7.54 -1.92 9.56
C ILE A 95 -6.29 -1.16 9.13
N ALA A 96 -5.09 -1.65 9.49
CA ALA A 96 -3.83 -1.06 9.06
C ALA A 96 -3.68 -1.08 7.52
N ALA A 97 -4.02 -2.20 6.87
CA ALA A 97 -4.02 -2.30 5.41
C ALA A 97 -4.98 -1.29 4.76
N PHE A 98 -6.20 -1.13 5.30
CA PHE A 98 -7.13 -0.12 4.80
C PHE A 98 -6.64 1.31 5.01
N GLY A 99 -6.00 1.62 6.13
CA GLY A 99 -5.38 2.91 6.39
C GLY A 99 -4.30 3.24 5.36
N LEU A 100 -3.37 2.30 5.13
CA LEU A 100 -2.33 2.45 4.11
C LEU A 100 -2.92 2.64 2.72
N LEU A 101 -3.84 1.77 2.32
CA LEU A 101 -4.54 1.87 1.04
C LEU A 101 -5.31 3.18 0.90
N GLY A 102 -5.92 3.69 1.97
CA GLY A 102 -6.62 4.97 1.95
C GLY A 102 -5.67 6.13 1.63
N MET A 103 -4.54 6.21 2.33
CA MET A 103 -3.53 7.24 2.11
C MET A 103 -2.94 7.15 0.70
N THR A 104 -2.54 5.95 0.26
CA THR A 104 -1.89 5.76 -1.04
C THR A 104 -2.88 5.89 -2.20
N ASN A 105 -4.12 5.39 -2.08
CA ASN A 105 -5.07 5.47 -3.18
C ASN A 105 -5.58 6.88 -3.42
N TRP A 106 -5.51 7.83 -2.48
CA TRP A 106 -5.95 9.20 -2.77
C TRP A 106 -4.91 10.02 -3.55
N SER A 107 -3.64 9.56 -3.57
CA SER A 107 -2.52 10.29 -4.18
C SER A 107 -2.71 10.61 -5.66
N TYR A 108 -3.40 9.78 -6.44
CA TYR A 108 -3.61 10.03 -7.88
C TYR A 108 -4.36 11.35 -8.17
N GLN A 109 -5.06 11.91 -7.17
CA GLN A 109 -5.83 13.15 -7.32
C GLN A 109 -4.97 14.41 -7.16
N TRP A 110 -3.87 14.33 -6.40
CA TRP A 110 -3.12 15.51 -5.99
C TRP A 110 -1.60 15.39 -6.17
N PHE A 111 -1.06 14.17 -6.20
CA PHE A 111 0.37 13.94 -6.37
C PHE A 111 0.82 14.31 -7.78
N HIS A 112 1.83 15.17 -7.86
CA HIS A 112 2.44 15.60 -9.10
C HIS A 112 3.90 15.11 -9.14
N PRO A 113 4.26 14.16 -10.02
CA PRO A 113 5.60 13.56 -10.08
C PRO A 113 6.75 14.56 -10.30
N HIS A 114 6.47 15.66 -11.01
CA HIS A 114 7.44 16.75 -11.23
C HIS A 114 7.15 17.95 -10.32
N GLY A 115 6.50 17.72 -9.17
CA GLY A 115 6.21 18.73 -8.16
C GLY A 115 7.36 18.90 -7.17
N GLU A 116 7.05 19.43 -5.98
CA GLU A 116 8.05 19.67 -4.93
C GLU A 116 8.61 18.38 -4.31
N LEU A 117 7.81 17.32 -4.26
CA LEU A 117 8.19 16.02 -3.71
C LEU A 117 8.17 14.95 -4.79
N SER A 118 9.19 14.10 -4.79
CA SER A 118 9.26 12.89 -5.60
C SER A 118 8.30 11.80 -5.11
N ASP A 119 8.06 10.80 -5.96
CA ASP A 119 7.29 9.59 -5.63
C ASP A 119 7.91 8.86 -4.42
N ARG A 120 9.23 8.80 -4.37
CA ARG A 120 10.00 8.19 -3.28
C ARG A 120 9.81 8.92 -1.95
N GLU A 121 9.86 10.25 -1.96
CA GLU A 121 9.68 11.06 -0.74
C GLU A 121 8.27 10.93 -0.19
N VAL A 122 7.26 10.98 -1.06
CA VAL A 122 5.86 10.77 -0.64
C VAL A 122 5.65 9.35 -0.10
N ALA A 123 6.25 8.33 -0.74
CA ALA A 123 6.19 6.95 -0.26
C ALA A 123 6.79 6.81 1.14
N GLN A 124 7.95 7.44 1.35
CA GLN A 124 8.65 7.42 2.63
C GLN A 124 7.79 8.03 3.73
N ILE A 125 7.20 9.20 3.49
CA ILE A 125 6.34 9.90 4.45
C ILE A 125 5.14 9.01 4.83
N PHE A 126 4.43 8.45 3.85
CA PHE A 126 3.26 7.60 4.09
C PHE A 126 3.57 6.35 4.90
N VAL A 127 4.67 5.68 4.54
CA VAL A 127 5.07 4.44 5.18
C VAL A 127 5.60 4.74 6.59
N GLU A 128 6.35 5.80 6.78
CA GLU A 128 6.80 6.23 8.11
C GLU A 128 5.65 6.61 9.03
N MET A 129 4.64 7.32 8.53
CA MET A 129 3.42 7.63 9.29
C MET A 129 2.69 6.37 9.77
N LEU A 130 2.57 5.36 8.89
CA LEU A 130 1.98 4.07 9.26
C LEU A 130 2.85 3.36 10.30
N LEU A 131 4.15 3.21 10.02
CA LEU A 131 5.09 2.42 10.80
C LEU A 131 5.25 2.95 12.21
N ARG A 132 5.34 4.27 12.41
CA ARG A 132 5.36 4.87 13.76
C ARG A 132 4.15 4.49 14.62
N GLY A 133 3.01 4.10 14.01
CA GLY A 133 1.83 3.62 14.73
C GLY A 133 1.77 2.10 14.94
N ILE A 134 2.56 1.31 14.19
CA ILE A 134 2.44 -0.17 14.16
C ILE A 134 3.74 -0.90 14.51
N GLU A 135 4.87 -0.21 14.59
CA GLU A 135 6.15 -0.77 15.00
C GLU A 135 6.06 -1.39 16.39
N HIS A 136 6.80 -2.47 16.60
CA HIS A 136 6.97 -3.03 17.92
C HIS A 136 7.76 -2.05 18.81
N VAL A 137 7.06 -1.34 19.69
CA VAL A 137 7.71 -0.54 20.72
C VAL A 137 8.20 -1.49 21.81
N GLY A 138 9.50 -1.49 22.10
CA GLY A 138 10.02 -2.13 23.32
C GLY A 138 9.25 -1.63 24.55
N ALA A 139 9.15 -2.46 25.59
CA ALA A 139 8.22 -2.37 26.73
C ALA A 139 8.16 -1.03 27.54
N ASP A 140 8.86 0.02 27.11
CA ASP A 140 9.04 1.28 27.83
C ASP A 140 8.23 2.47 27.27
N GLN A 141 7.44 2.29 26.20
CA GLN A 141 6.60 3.38 25.66
C GLN A 141 5.19 2.96 25.25
N THR A 142 4.50 2.14 26.05
CA THR A 142 3.03 2.09 25.95
C THR A 142 2.47 3.44 26.37
N LEU A 143 2.28 4.32 25.39
CA LEU A 143 1.43 5.50 25.54
C LEU A 143 0.03 5.00 25.88
N GLY A 144 -0.33 5.14 27.14
CA GLY A 144 -1.71 5.09 27.60
C GLY A 144 -2.48 6.21 26.93
N GLY A 145 -3.11 5.89 25.80
CA GLY A 145 -4.03 6.77 25.09
C GLY A 145 -5.36 6.05 24.95
N ASP A 146 -6.22 6.22 25.95
CA ASP A 146 -7.62 5.82 25.91
C ASP A 146 -8.32 6.68 24.84
N PHE A 147 -8.51 6.13 23.64
CA PHE A 147 -9.36 6.74 22.61
C PHE A 147 -10.81 6.34 22.91
N ARG A 148 -11.39 6.97 23.93
CA ARG A 148 -12.84 6.96 24.19
C ARG A 148 -13.50 8.18 23.57
#